data_AF-A0A6N9R187-F1
#
_entry.id   AF-A0A6N9R187-F1
#
_cell.length_a   1.000
_cell.length_b   1.000
_cell.length_c   1.000
_cell.angle_alpha   90.00
_cell.angle_beta   90.00
_cell.angle_gamma   90.00
#
_symmetry.space_group_name_H-M   'P 1'
#
loop_
_entity.id
_entity.type
_entity.pdbx_description
1 polymer ?
#
loop_
_entity_poly.entity_id
_entity_poly.type
_entity_poly.pdbx_seq_one_letter_code
_entity_poly.pdbx_strand_id
1 'polypeptide(L)'
;MHPNFAAVVRRSSVSFACLFATLLADAAQAQTTFATIERVKGAVVAVGTFERTRSPPFEFRGTGFAVDDGTIVVTNAHVLPASVDAARREVLGILIPAPAVGVQAQFKEAKQLAIDPGADLALLRIGGPALPALRIGDSDAVKEGQDILLTGFPIGSVLGPYPATHRGMVAAITPIAIPQGRSAELDPKVIRRLTGG
;
A
#
# COMPACT_ATOMS: atom_id res chain seq x y z
N MET A 1 -27.17 -43.71 -45.89
CA MET A 1 -27.04 -42.97 -44.61
C MET A 1 -25.57 -42.63 -44.40
N HIS A 2 -25.16 -41.40 -44.68
CA HIS A 2 -23.81 -40.90 -44.39
C HIS A 2 -23.94 -39.74 -43.40
N PRO A 3 -23.25 -39.78 -42.24
CA PRO A 3 -23.32 -38.69 -41.28
C PRO A 3 -22.61 -37.45 -41.84
N ASN A 4 -23.22 -36.30 -41.60
CA ASN A 4 -22.84 -35.00 -42.13
C ASN A 4 -21.53 -34.51 -41.48
N PHE A 5 -20.39 -34.89 -42.07
CA PHE A 5 -19.03 -34.60 -41.58
C PHE A 5 -18.79 -33.11 -41.29
N ALA A 6 -19.43 -32.22 -42.04
CA ALA A 6 -19.31 -30.77 -41.89
C ALA A 6 -19.84 -30.24 -40.53
N ALA A 7 -20.83 -30.90 -39.92
CA ALA A 7 -21.42 -30.46 -38.66
C ALA A 7 -20.55 -30.83 -37.44
N VAL A 8 -19.78 -31.92 -37.53
CA VAL A 8 -18.86 -32.37 -36.46
C VAL A 8 -17.61 -31.50 -36.42
N VAL A 9 -17.00 -31.19 -37.56
CA VAL A 9 -15.82 -30.32 -37.64
C VAL A 9 -16.12 -28.92 -37.11
N ARG A 10 -17.29 -28.36 -37.44
CA ARG A 10 -17.71 -27.01 -37.03
C ARG A 10 -18.01 -26.90 -35.52
N ARG A 11 -18.50 -27.97 -34.89
CA ARG A 11 -18.67 -28.05 -33.42
C ARG A 11 -17.33 -28.19 -32.70
N SER A 12 -16.40 -28.97 -33.24
CA SER A 12 -15.06 -29.15 -32.66
C SER A 12 -14.21 -27.88 -32.74
N SER A 13 -14.31 -27.11 -33.83
CA SER A 13 -13.58 -25.84 -33.99
C SER A 13 -14.06 -24.73 -33.04
N VAL A 14 -15.36 -24.68 -32.72
CA VAL A 14 -15.90 -23.70 -31.76
C VAL A 14 -15.48 -24.05 -30.32
N SER A 15 -15.50 -25.33 -29.94
CA SER A 15 -15.02 -25.75 -28.62
C SER A 15 -13.52 -25.51 -28.44
N PHE A 16 -12.71 -25.71 -29.48
CA PHE A 16 -11.26 -25.45 -29.41
C PHE A 16 -10.95 -23.94 -29.33
N ALA A 17 -11.70 -23.10 -30.05
CA ALA A 17 -11.57 -21.65 -29.99
C ALA A 17 -11.99 -21.06 -28.63
N CYS A 18 -13.06 -21.58 -28.01
CA CYS A 18 -13.47 -21.18 -26.66
C CYS A 18 -12.44 -21.60 -25.61
N LEU A 19 -11.89 -22.81 -25.71
CA LEU A 19 -10.86 -23.31 -24.78
C LEU A 19 -9.55 -22.50 -24.90
N PHE A 20 -9.18 -22.09 -26.12
CA PHE A 20 -8.02 -21.24 -26.38
C PHE A 20 -8.22 -19.80 -25.89
N ALA A 21 -9.42 -19.25 -26.03
CA ALA A 21 -9.78 -17.93 -25.51
C ALA A 21 -9.77 -17.87 -23.97
N THR A 22 -10.23 -18.94 -23.30
CA THR A 22 -10.13 -19.03 -21.83
C THR A 22 -8.69 -19.16 -21.35
N LEU A 23 -7.83 -19.88 -22.08
CA LEU A 23 -6.40 -20.02 -21.74
C LEU A 23 -5.62 -18.70 -21.93
N LEU A 24 -6.00 -17.86 -22.90
CA LEU A 24 -5.35 -16.56 -23.13
C LEU A 24 -5.76 -15.49 -22.09
N ALA A 25 -6.99 -15.54 -21.58
CA ALA A 25 -7.46 -14.61 -20.54
C ALA A 25 -6.73 -14.83 -19.20
N ASP A 26 -6.47 -16.09 -18.85
CA ASP A 26 -5.77 -16.45 -17.61
C ASP A 26 -4.28 -16.02 -17.65
N ALA A 27 -3.64 -16.13 -18.82
CA ALA A 27 -2.27 -15.66 -19.02
C ALA A 27 -2.15 -14.12 -18.89
N ALA A 28 -3.15 -13.36 -19.32
CA ALA A 28 -3.17 -11.91 -19.19
C ALA A 28 -3.28 -11.45 -17.73
N GLN A 29 -4.02 -12.16 -16.88
CA GLN A 29 -4.11 -11.88 -15.43
C GLN A 29 -2.87 -12.35 -14.64
N ALA A 30 -2.19 -13.41 -15.07
CA ALA A 30 -0.95 -13.85 -14.44
C ALA A 30 0.19 -12.83 -14.64
N GLN A 31 0.22 -12.17 -15.81
CA GLN A 31 1.23 -11.18 -16.16
C GLN A 31 1.07 -9.83 -15.42
N THR A 32 -0.05 -9.61 -14.71
CA THR A 32 -0.35 -8.33 -14.03
C THR A 32 0.04 -8.26 -12.55
N THR A 33 0.24 -9.40 -11.85
CA THR A 33 0.53 -9.40 -10.40
C THR A 33 2.01 -9.12 -10.11
N PHE A 34 2.93 -9.83 -10.75
CA PHE A 34 4.38 -9.68 -10.52
C PHE A 34 4.86 -8.25 -10.80
N ALA A 35 4.53 -7.73 -11.99
CA ALA A 35 4.85 -6.37 -12.38
C ALA A 35 4.21 -5.32 -11.44
N THR A 36 3.05 -5.64 -10.85
CA THR A 36 2.42 -4.76 -9.85
C THR A 36 3.17 -4.77 -8.54
N ILE A 37 3.61 -5.93 -8.05
CA ILE A 37 4.41 -6.03 -6.84
C ILE A 37 5.74 -5.28 -7.01
N GLU A 38 6.44 -5.45 -8.13
CA GLU A 38 7.71 -4.75 -8.40
C GLU A 38 7.52 -3.23 -8.40
N ARG A 39 6.51 -2.74 -9.13
CA ARG A 39 6.19 -1.31 -9.19
C ARG A 39 5.83 -0.75 -7.81
N VAL A 40 5.01 -1.47 -7.03
CA VAL A 40 4.57 -1.03 -5.71
C VAL A 40 5.74 -1.00 -4.73
N LYS A 41 6.58 -2.04 -4.72
CA LYS A 41 7.76 -2.09 -3.85
C LYS A 41 8.74 -0.93 -4.10
N GLY A 42 8.84 -0.42 -5.32
CA GLY A 42 9.64 0.76 -5.64
C GLY A 42 9.17 2.06 -4.97
N ALA A 43 7.91 2.12 -4.56
CA ALA A 43 7.31 3.29 -3.89
C ALA A 43 7.10 3.09 -2.38
N VAL A 44 7.42 1.91 -1.84
CA VAL A 44 7.22 1.56 -0.43
C VAL A 44 8.50 1.83 0.36
N VAL A 45 8.39 2.60 1.43
CA VAL A 45 9.53 3.02 2.26
C VAL A 45 9.30 2.69 3.73
N ALA A 46 10.36 2.44 4.47
CA ALA A 46 10.29 2.31 5.91
C ALA A 46 10.35 3.71 6.55
N VAL A 47 9.38 4.05 7.41
CA VAL A 47 9.35 5.31 8.15
C VAL A 47 9.90 5.08 9.55
N GLY A 48 10.73 6.00 10.03
CA GLY A 48 11.35 5.86 11.34
C GLY A 48 12.18 7.08 11.74
N THR A 49 12.88 6.97 12.86
CA THR A 49 13.84 7.99 13.29
C THR A 49 15.26 7.51 13.11
N PHE A 50 16.18 8.45 12.88
CA PHE A 50 17.61 8.18 12.83
C PHE A 50 18.32 8.99 13.91
N GLU A 51 19.11 8.30 14.74
CA GLU A 51 19.99 8.89 15.73
C GLU A 51 21.36 8.22 15.60
N ARG A 52 22.41 9.01 15.33
CA ARG A 52 23.74 8.48 15.00
C ARG A 52 24.37 7.63 16.12
N THR A 53 24.06 7.94 17.36
CA THR A 53 24.64 7.31 18.57
C THR A 53 23.83 6.14 19.12
N ARG A 54 22.60 5.95 18.61
CA ARG A 54 21.74 4.84 19.03
C ARG A 54 22.16 3.54 18.36
N SER A 55 21.88 2.41 19.02
CA SER A 55 22.06 1.08 18.45
C SER A 55 20.73 0.31 18.50
N PRO A 56 20.07 0.03 17.36
CA PRO A 56 20.47 0.45 16.00
C PRO A 56 20.25 1.96 15.75
N PRO A 57 21.01 2.61 14.85
CA PRO A 57 20.85 4.04 14.57
C PRO A 57 19.47 4.40 14.03
N PHE A 58 18.91 3.53 13.19
CA PHE A 58 17.56 3.69 12.66
C PHE A 58 16.55 2.92 13.52
N GLU A 59 15.57 3.63 14.06
CA GLU A 59 14.43 3.04 14.76
C GLU A 59 13.24 3.00 13.81
N PHE A 60 12.88 1.79 13.39
CA PHE A 60 11.74 1.56 12.51
C PHE A 60 10.43 1.83 13.26
N ARG A 61 9.49 2.53 12.61
CA ARG A 61 8.18 2.85 13.19
C ARG A 61 7.01 2.40 12.33
N GLY A 62 7.17 2.34 11.01
CA GLY A 62 6.06 1.92 10.14
C GLY A 62 6.38 1.94 8.66
N THR A 63 5.33 1.79 7.85
CA THR A 63 5.40 1.80 6.39
C THR A 63 4.93 3.15 5.86
N GLY A 64 5.58 3.66 4.83
CA GLY A 64 5.13 4.82 4.05
C GLY A 64 5.07 4.49 2.56
N PHE A 65 4.27 5.27 1.84
CA PHE A 65 4.09 5.13 0.40
C PHE A 65 4.37 6.46 -0.28
N ALA A 66 5.30 6.48 -1.23
CA ALA A 66 5.55 7.65 -2.07
C ALA A 66 4.36 7.85 -3.03
N VAL A 67 3.85 9.08 -3.09
CA VAL A 67 2.67 9.48 -3.86
C VAL A 67 2.93 10.79 -4.58
N ASP A 68 1.96 11.21 -5.40
CA ASP A 68 1.99 12.48 -6.14
C ASP A 68 3.24 12.59 -7.04
N ASP A 69 4.12 13.56 -6.79
CA ASP A 69 5.36 13.78 -7.54
C ASP A 69 6.53 12.90 -7.07
N GLY A 70 6.29 12.01 -6.10
CA GLY A 70 7.30 11.14 -5.52
C GLY A 70 8.17 11.79 -4.44
N THR A 71 7.88 13.04 -4.07
CA THR A 71 8.50 13.74 -2.93
C THR A 71 7.61 13.78 -1.69
N ILE A 72 6.36 13.34 -1.82
CA ILE A 72 5.41 13.18 -0.72
C ILE A 72 5.30 11.71 -0.36
N VAL A 73 5.36 11.41 0.94
CA VAL A 73 5.14 10.07 1.50
C VAL A 73 3.91 10.13 2.40
N VAL A 74 2.92 9.29 2.13
CA VAL A 74 1.77 9.07 3.03
C VAL A 74 2.06 7.90 3.98
N THR A 75 1.70 8.05 5.24
CA THR A 75 1.81 7.04 6.29
C THR A 75 0.71 7.24 7.34
N ASN A 76 0.68 6.41 8.37
CA ASN A 76 -0.23 6.60 9.48
C ASN A 76 0.27 7.69 10.44
N ALA A 77 -0.65 8.40 11.11
CA ALA A 77 -0.29 9.41 12.09
C ALA A 77 0.46 8.82 13.28
N HIS A 78 0.05 7.63 13.75
CA HIS A 78 0.70 6.95 14.89
C HIS A 78 2.14 6.49 14.60
N VAL A 79 2.54 6.42 13.32
CA VAL A 79 3.91 6.06 12.92
C VAL A 79 4.88 7.19 13.25
N LEU A 80 4.42 8.46 13.20
CA LEU A 80 5.26 9.59 13.57
C LEU A 80 5.58 9.55 15.08
N PRO A 81 6.82 9.89 15.48
CA PRO A 81 7.15 10.01 16.89
C PRO A 81 6.41 11.22 17.48
N ALA A 82 6.01 11.13 18.76
CA ALA A 82 5.38 12.25 19.47
C ALA A 82 6.31 13.48 19.57
N SER A 83 7.62 13.23 19.62
CA SER A 83 8.68 14.24 19.60
C SER A 83 9.97 13.60 19.11
N VAL A 84 10.87 14.43 18.58
CA VAL A 84 12.22 14.01 18.14
C VAL A 84 13.24 14.60 19.10
N ASP A 85 14.20 13.79 19.59
CA ASP A 85 15.25 14.26 20.51
C ASP A 85 16.33 15.06 19.76
N ALA A 86 16.11 16.38 19.67
CA ALA A 86 17.04 17.30 19.04
C ALA A 86 18.42 17.35 19.74
N ALA A 87 18.49 17.08 21.06
CA ALA A 87 19.75 17.08 21.79
C ALA A 87 20.64 15.90 21.36
N ARG A 88 20.03 14.78 20.99
CA ARG A 88 20.72 13.62 20.40
C ARG A 88 20.87 13.69 18.89
N ARG A 89 20.42 14.79 18.27
CA ARG A 89 20.35 14.93 16.80
C ARG A 89 19.54 13.80 16.16
N GLU A 90 18.48 13.38 16.83
CA GLU A 90 17.50 12.49 16.23
C GLU A 90 16.76 13.25 15.11
N VAL A 91 16.43 12.55 14.03
CA VAL A 91 15.67 13.11 12.92
C VAL A 91 14.63 12.11 12.42
N LEU A 92 13.45 12.60 12.04
CA LEU A 92 12.45 11.81 11.32
C LEU A 92 12.92 11.59 9.87
N GLY A 93 12.71 10.40 9.34
CA GLY A 93 13.03 10.13 7.96
C GLY A 93 12.43 8.84 7.43
N ILE A 94 12.84 8.56 6.20
CA ILE A 94 12.52 7.33 5.51
C ILE A 94 13.80 6.55 5.21
N LEU A 95 13.68 5.24 5.20
CA LEU A 95 14.70 4.33 4.71
C LEU A 95 14.18 3.69 3.42
N ILE A 96 14.89 3.95 2.33
CA ILE A 96 14.61 3.39 1.02
C ILE A 96 15.32 2.02 0.94
N PRO A 97 14.58 0.93 0.71
CA PRO A 97 15.13 -0.40 0.49
C PRO A 97 16.23 -0.41 -0.56
N ALA A 98 17.23 -1.26 -0.36
CA ALA A 98 18.21 -1.55 -1.39
C ALA A 98 17.51 -2.18 -2.60
N PRO A 99 17.70 -1.65 -3.83
CA PRO A 99 17.06 -2.20 -5.03
C PRO A 99 17.63 -3.57 -5.43
N ALA A 100 18.83 -3.91 -4.95
CA ALA A 100 19.51 -5.17 -5.25
C ALA A 100 20.46 -5.56 -4.11
N VAL A 101 20.82 -6.85 -4.08
CA VAL A 101 21.83 -7.39 -3.16
C VAL A 101 23.14 -6.64 -3.35
N GLY A 102 23.72 -6.13 -2.26
CA GLY A 102 24.99 -5.38 -2.27
C GLY A 102 24.84 -3.86 -2.42
N VAL A 103 23.63 -3.35 -2.69
CA VAL A 103 23.33 -1.91 -2.58
C VAL A 103 22.92 -1.62 -1.12
N GLN A 104 23.35 -0.48 -0.58
CA GLN A 104 22.93 -0.08 0.77
C GLN A 104 21.57 0.63 0.73
N ALA A 105 20.76 0.39 1.76
CA ALA A 105 19.54 1.15 1.98
C ALA A 105 19.89 2.63 2.21
N GLN A 106 19.10 3.53 1.64
CA GLN A 106 19.35 4.96 1.73
C GLN A 106 18.42 5.61 2.73
N PHE A 107 18.98 6.28 3.74
CA PHE A 107 18.20 7.14 4.61
C PHE A 107 17.99 8.52 3.97
N LYS A 108 16.77 9.04 4.04
CA LYS A 108 16.45 10.43 3.71
C LYS A 108 15.68 11.06 4.87
N GLU A 109 16.14 12.22 5.32
CA GLU A 109 15.37 13.02 6.28
C GLU A 109 14.03 13.44 5.67
N ALA A 110 12.99 13.42 6.49
CA ALA A 110 11.63 13.76 6.10
C ALA A 110 11.05 14.79 7.07
N LYS A 111 10.29 15.74 6.54
CA LYS A 111 9.58 16.75 7.32
C LYS A 111 8.09 16.46 7.31
N GLN A 112 7.44 16.60 8.46
CA GLN A 112 5.99 16.55 8.51
C GLN A 112 5.41 17.71 7.70
N LEU A 113 4.61 17.40 6.69
CA LEU A 113 3.88 18.35 5.86
C LEU A 113 2.48 18.59 6.42
N ALA A 114 1.79 17.51 6.79
CA ALA A 114 0.45 17.54 7.39
C ALA A 114 0.21 16.30 8.25
N ILE A 115 -0.71 16.39 9.21
CA ILE A 115 -1.14 15.26 10.04
C ILE A 115 -2.62 15.41 10.38
N ASP A 116 -3.35 14.30 10.31
CA ASP A 116 -4.71 14.15 10.82
C ASP A 116 -4.77 12.93 11.76
N PRO A 117 -4.68 13.14 13.08
CA PRO A 117 -4.81 12.06 14.05
C PRO A 117 -6.22 11.44 14.09
N GLY A 118 -7.25 12.13 13.59
CA GLY A 118 -8.63 11.63 13.54
C GLY A 118 -8.81 10.51 12.51
N ALA A 119 -8.18 10.67 11.35
CA ALA A 119 -8.11 9.68 10.27
C ALA A 119 -6.90 8.73 10.38
N ASP A 120 -6.02 8.95 11.37
CA ASP A 120 -4.72 8.28 11.52
C ASP A 120 -3.85 8.38 10.25
N LEU A 121 -3.74 9.57 9.67
CA LEU A 121 -2.97 9.86 8.46
C LEU A 121 -1.91 10.96 8.68
N ALA A 122 -0.77 10.82 8.02
CA ALA A 122 0.27 11.84 7.96
C ALA A 122 0.88 11.92 6.56
N LEU A 123 1.26 13.14 6.17
CA LEU A 123 2.04 13.42 4.97
C LEU A 123 3.42 13.89 5.36
N LEU A 124 4.44 13.28 4.77
CA LEU A 124 5.83 13.64 4.94
C LEU A 124 6.39 14.16 3.61
N ARG A 125 7.20 15.21 3.66
CA ARG A 125 7.97 15.74 2.53
C ARG A 125 9.41 15.25 2.65
N ILE A 126 9.93 14.63 1.59
CA ILE A 126 11.33 14.21 1.51
C ILE A 126 12.14 15.14 0.60
N GLY A 127 13.43 15.27 0.89
CA GLY A 127 14.37 15.99 0.03
C GLY A 127 15.05 15.09 -1.01
N GLY A 128 15.74 15.71 -1.97
CA GLY A 128 16.52 15.02 -3.00
C GLY A 128 15.68 14.46 -4.15
N PRO A 129 16.20 13.45 -4.89
CA PRO A 129 15.49 12.88 -6.03
C PRO A 129 14.14 12.26 -5.64
N ALA A 130 13.13 12.47 -6.48
CA ALA A 130 11.81 11.87 -6.33
C ALA A 130 11.88 10.34 -6.37
N LEU A 131 11.00 9.70 -5.61
CA LEU A 131 10.79 8.26 -5.64
C LEU A 131 9.77 7.89 -6.74
N PRO A 132 9.72 6.63 -7.17
CA PRO A 132 8.55 6.11 -7.88
C PRO A 132 7.29 6.41 -7.06
N ALA A 133 6.32 7.07 -7.68
CA ALA A 133 5.09 7.48 -7.00
C ALA A 133 3.92 6.53 -7.34
N LEU A 134 3.13 6.19 -6.34
CA LEU A 134 1.86 5.48 -6.53
C LEU A 134 0.77 6.47 -6.93
N ARG A 135 -0.11 6.00 -7.82
CA ARG A 135 -1.38 6.67 -8.11
C ARG A 135 -2.40 6.23 -7.07
N ILE A 136 -3.11 7.21 -6.52
CA ILE A 136 -4.25 6.94 -5.64
C ILE A 136 -5.44 6.56 -6.53
N GLY A 137 -6.07 5.42 -6.21
CA GLY A 137 -7.26 4.95 -6.89
C GLY A 137 -8.55 5.44 -6.24
N ASP A 138 -9.67 5.23 -6.92
CA ASP A 138 -11.00 5.49 -6.39
C ASP A 138 -11.41 4.35 -5.43
N SER A 139 -11.59 4.68 -4.15
CA SER A 139 -12.03 3.73 -3.13
C SER A 139 -13.51 3.36 -3.24
N ASP A 140 -14.35 4.22 -3.82
CA ASP A 140 -15.80 3.98 -3.94
C ASP A 140 -16.11 2.91 -4.99
N ALA A 141 -15.16 2.63 -5.89
CA ALA A 141 -15.24 1.56 -6.87
C ALA A 141 -14.91 0.17 -6.31
N VAL A 142 -14.38 0.07 -5.09
CA VAL A 142 -13.96 -1.19 -4.45
C VAL A 142 -15.18 -2.00 -4.00
N LYS A 143 -15.12 -3.33 -4.15
CA LYS A 143 -16.21 -4.25 -3.78
C LYS A 143 -15.75 -5.32 -2.80
N GLU A 144 -16.66 -5.78 -1.94
CA GLU A 144 -16.44 -6.99 -1.13
C GLU A 144 -16.16 -8.21 -2.03
N GLY A 145 -15.28 -9.09 -1.57
CA GLY A 145 -14.78 -10.23 -2.33
C GLY A 145 -13.70 -9.90 -3.37
N GLN A 146 -13.38 -8.62 -3.59
CA GLN A 146 -12.31 -8.23 -4.52
C GLN A 146 -10.93 -8.61 -3.97
N ASP A 147 -10.09 -9.24 -4.80
CA ASP A 147 -8.69 -9.53 -4.48
C ASP A 147 -7.87 -8.25 -4.23
N ILE A 148 -7.01 -8.29 -3.22
CA ILE A 148 -6.08 -7.21 -2.86
C ILE A 148 -4.68 -7.73 -2.59
N LEU A 149 -3.70 -6.83 -2.75
CA LEU A 149 -2.31 -7.02 -2.37
C LEU A 149 -1.94 -5.99 -1.30
N LEU A 150 -1.36 -6.44 -0.20
CA LEU A 150 -0.93 -5.59 0.91
C LEU A 150 0.59 -5.61 0.98
N THR A 151 1.24 -4.48 0.67
CA THR A 151 2.69 -4.35 0.64
C THR A 151 3.18 -3.43 1.76
N GLY A 152 4.19 -3.85 2.52
CA GLY A 152 4.77 -3.06 3.61
C GLY A 152 5.79 -3.86 4.43
N PHE A 153 6.03 -3.45 5.67
CA PHE A 153 6.99 -4.08 6.59
C PHE A 153 6.27 -4.74 7.80
N PRO A 154 5.57 -5.87 7.60
CA PRO A 154 4.63 -6.42 8.58
C PRO A 154 5.28 -6.94 9.87
N ILE A 155 6.57 -7.32 9.82
CA ILE A 155 7.35 -7.72 11.01
C ILE A 155 8.51 -6.75 11.30
N GLY A 156 8.36 -5.51 10.85
CA GLY A 156 9.29 -4.41 11.11
C GLY A 156 10.72 -4.73 10.70
N SER A 157 11.66 -4.50 11.62
CA SER A 157 13.11 -4.63 11.37
C SER A 157 13.62 -6.07 11.27
N VAL A 158 12.79 -7.09 11.55
CA VAL A 158 13.22 -8.51 11.56
C VAL A 158 13.65 -8.97 10.16
N LEU A 159 12.97 -8.50 9.12
CA LEU A 159 13.36 -8.78 7.73
C LEU A 159 14.42 -7.81 7.21
N GLY A 160 14.85 -6.81 7.99
CA GLY A 160 15.56 -5.66 7.44
C GLY A 160 14.67 -4.83 6.49
N PRO A 161 15.25 -4.02 5.60
CA PRO A 161 14.50 -3.08 4.77
C PRO A 161 13.84 -3.74 3.55
N TYR A 162 13.28 -4.95 3.68
CA TYR A 162 12.63 -5.64 2.57
C TYR A 162 11.11 -5.71 2.77
N PRO A 163 10.31 -4.99 1.96
CA PRO A 163 8.87 -5.05 2.08
C PRO A 163 8.32 -6.41 1.59
N ALA A 164 7.43 -7.00 2.38
CA ALA A 164 6.67 -8.18 2.03
C ALA A 164 5.37 -7.79 1.31
N THR A 165 4.80 -8.71 0.53
CA THR A 165 3.46 -8.53 -0.05
C THR A 165 2.59 -9.72 0.30
N HIS A 166 1.46 -9.45 0.94
CA HIS A 166 0.43 -10.42 1.27
C HIS A 166 -0.71 -10.32 0.26
N ARG A 167 -1.37 -11.43 -0.04
CA ARG A 167 -2.61 -11.45 -0.84
C ARG A 167 -3.79 -11.70 0.09
N GLY A 168 -4.90 -11.03 -0.18
CA GLY A 168 -6.16 -11.22 0.52
C GLY A 168 -7.32 -10.80 -0.35
N MET A 169 -8.48 -10.60 0.28
CA MET A 169 -9.67 -10.04 -0.36
C MET A 169 -10.31 -8.99 0.55
N VAL A 170 -11.10 -8.09 -0.03
CA VAL A 170 -11.94 -7.16 0.72
C VAL A 170 -13.01 -7.97 1.46
N ALA A 171 -12.89 -8.06 2.79
CA ALA A 171 -13.79 -8.87 3.60
C ALA A 171 -15.13 -8.18 3.90
N ALA A 172 -15.10 -6.86 4.14
CA ALA A 172 -16.28 -6.06 4.43
C ALA A 172 -16.01 -4.58 4.10
N ILE A 173 -17.05 -3.83 3.72
CA ILE A 173 -17.02 -2.37 3.58
C ILE A 173 -17.97 -1.78 4.64
N THR A 174 -17.40 -1.10 5.64
CA THR A 174 -18.14 -0.54 6.77
C THR A 174 -18.20 0.99 6.70
N PRO A 175 -19.28 1.63 7.17
CA PRO A 175 -19.29 3.08 7.34
C PRO A 175 -18.26 3.53 8.39
N ILE A 176 -17.72 4.75 8.22
CA ILE A 176 -16.72 5.35 9.14
C ILE A 176 -17.27 5.52 10.57
N ALA A 177 -18.59 5.67 10.71
CA ALA A 177 -19.28 5.65 12.00
C ALA A 177 -20.57 4.83 11.90
N ILE A 178 -20.81 4.00 12.91
CA ILE A 178 -22.08 3.31 13.09
C ILE A 178 -23.05 4.30 13.76
N PRO A 179 -24.15 4.71 13.10
CA PRO A 179 -25.12 5.61 13.71
C PRO A 179 -25.66 5.01 15.01
N GLN A 180 -25.56 5.75 16.12
CA GLN A 180 -26.13 5.31 17.39
C GLN A 180 -27.64 5.50 17.33
N GLY A 181 -28.41 4.46 17.69
CA GLY A 181 -29.87 4.42 17.57
C GLY A 181 -30.63 5.38 18.50
N ARG A 182 -29.94 6.07 19.42
CA ARG A 182 -30.50 7.06 20.35
C ARG A 182 -29.61 8.28 20.44
N SER A 183 -30.20 9.47 20.37
CA SER A 183 -29.47 10.75 20.51
C SER A 183 -28.77 10.91 21.87
N ALA A 184 -29.19 10.15 22.89
CA ALA A 184 -28.60 10.13 24.22
C ALA A 184 -27.26 9.36 24.31
N GLU A 185 -26.89 8.61 23.28
CA GLU A 185 -25.65 7.81 23.20
C GLU A 185 -24.62 8.43 22.23
N LEU A 186 -24.92 9.61 21.68
CA LEU A 186 -24.01 10.30 20.76
C LEU A 186 -22.85 10.92 21.52
N ASP A 187 -21.68 10.27 21.48
CA ASP A 187 -20.42 10.85 21.93
C ASP A 187 -20.06 12.05 21.03
N PRO A 188 -19.81 13.25 21.59
CA PRO A 188 -19.36 14.42 20.84
C PRO A 188 -18.16 14.17 19.90
N LYS A 189 -17.30 13.20 20.23
CA LYS A 189 -16.18 12.78 19.37
C LYS A 189 -16.64 12.10 18.09
N VAL A 190 -17.75 11.36 18.12
CA VAL A 190 -18.33 10.69 16.94
C VAL A 190 -18.99 11.72 16.01
N ILE A 191 -19.69 12.71 16.57
CA ILE A 191 -20.30 13.80 15.78
C ILE A 191 -19.22 14.57 15.01
N ARG A 192 -18.09 14.91 15.65
CA ARG A 192 -16.99 15.60 14.97
C ARG A 192 -16.40 14.82 13.80
N ARG A 193 -16.40 13.48 13.86
CA ARG A 193 -15.95 12.61 12.76
C ARG A 193 -16.95 12.56 11.61
N LEU A 194 -18.25 12.78 11.88
CA LEU A 194 -19.31 12.80 10.88
C LEU A 194 -19.40 14.12 10.12
N THR A 195 -19.05 15.24 10.77
CA THR A 195 -19.19 16.59 10.20
C THR A 195 -17.88 17.18 9.66
N GLY A 196 -16.75 16.49 9.82
CA GLY A 196 -15.40 16.99 9.49
C GLY A 196 -14.79 16.41 8.20
N GLY A 197 -15.60 15.81 7.33
CA GLY A 197 -15.18 15.32 6.00
C GLY A 197 -15.25 16.41 4.93
#